data_AF-A0AAD4CEW7-F1
#
_entry.id   AF-A0AAD4CEW7-F1
#
_cell.length_a   1.000
_cell.length_b   1.000
_cell.length_c   1.000
_cell.angle_alpha   90.00
_cell.angle_beta   90.00
_cell.angle_gamma   90.00
#
_symmetry.space_group_name_H-M   'P 1'
#
loop_
_entity.id
_entity.type
_entity.pdbx_description
1 polymer ?
#
loop_
_entity_poly.entity_id
_entity_poly.type
_entity_poly.pdbx_seq_one_letter_code
_entity_poly.pdbx_strand_id
1 'polypeptide(L)'
;MNSLAGAVIAVNTTLLVFTFVVLALRVWSRVNISHNFAAEDIVMIISLLFFVAEAAISLSLLRHGLGKHVSGVQSEQPIVVILKISILLFYLKTFVIKAASITIMILIVITTIYTIACALALIFPCHPLARSWDLRIVHGYCINRFAVYYAQCGLNLFIDLALLILPLPLIWRLKVPA
;
A
#
# COMPACT_ATOMS: atom_id res chain seq x y z
N MET A 1 6.45 15.46 20.92
CA MET A 1 6.63 15.67 19.47
C MET A 1 7.57 14.67 18.79
N ASN A 2 8.40 13.90 19.52
CA ASN A 2 9.47 13.10 18.89
C ASN A 2 9.10 11.61 18.66
N SER A 3 8.09 11.08 19.37
CA SER A 3 7.76 9.64 19.34
C SER A 3 7.07 9.18 18.05
N LEU A 4 6.22 10.03 17.47
CA LEU A 4 5.41 9.66 16.29
C LEU A 4 6.24 9.70 15.00
N ALA A 5 7.05 10.74 14.82
CA ALA A 5 7.99 10.82 13.71
C ALA A 5 9.03 9.69 13.75
N GLY A 6 9.56 9.36 14.94
CA GLY A 6 10.48 8.24 15.12
C GLY A 6 9.84 6.89 14.77
N ALA A 7 8.60 6.65 15.18
CA ALA A 7 7.87 5.44 14.84
C ALA A 7 7.60 5.32 13.33
N VAL A 8 7.21 6.42 12.66
CA VAL A 8 6.97 6.42 11.20
C VAL A 8 8.26 6.14 10.44
N ILE A 9 9.39 6.73 10.85
CA ILE A 9 10.70 6.47 10.24
C ILE A 9 11.10 5.01 10.44
N ALA A 10 10.97 4.49 11.67
CA ALA A 10 11.33 3.11 12.00
C ALA A 10 10.49 2.11 11.18
N VAL A 11 9.16 2.29 11.14
CA VAL A 11 8.26 1.39 10.40
C VAL A 11 8.52 1.44 8.90
N ASN A 12 8.67 2.63 8.32
CA ASN A 12 8.89 2.77 6.88
C ASN A 12 10.24 2.18 6.45
N THR A 13 11.29 2.39 7.25
CA THR A 13 12.62 1.84 6.95
C THR A 13 12.68 0.32 7.12
N THR A 14 12.07 -0.26 8.15
CA THR A 14 12.05 -1.73 8.33
C THR A 14 11.28 -2.44 7.23
N LEU A 15 10.13 -1.89 6.82
CA LEU A 15 9.33 -2.44 5.72
C LEU A 15 10.10 -2.37 4.39
N LEU A 16 10.81 -1.28 4.13
CA LEU A 16 11.61 -1.12 2.92
C LEU A 16 12.75 -2.14 2.84
N VAL A 17 13.45 -2.36 3.95
CA VAL A 17 14.50 -3.40 4.03
C VAL A 17 13.91 -4.79 3.81
N PHE A 18 12.77 -5.09 4.44
CA PHE A 18 12.10 -6.38 4.28
C PHE A 18 11.69 -6.63 2.83
N THR A 19 11.05 -5.66 2.18
CA THR A 19 10.64 -5.75 0.78
C THR A 19 11.82 -5.95 -0.16
N PHE A 20 12.94 -5.25 0.07
CA PHE A 20 14.15 -5.41 -0.73
C PHE A 20 14.72 -6.84 -0.63
N VAL A 21 14.78 -7.40 0.59
CA VAL A 21 15.26 -8.78 0.82
C VAL A 21 14.37 -9.80 0.12
N VAL A 22 13.05 -9.68 0.25
CA VAL A 22 12.09 -10.60 -0.40
C VAL A 22 12.22 -10.52 -1.91
N LEU A 23 12.38 -9.33 -2.49
CA LEU A 23 12.54 -9.15 -3.93
C LEU A 23 13.87 -9.71 -4.43
N ALA A 24 14.97 -9.48 -3.71
CA ALA A 24 16.27 -10.05 -4.04
C ALA A 24 16.23 -11.59 -4.05
N LEU A 25 15.59 -12.20 -3.06
CA LEU A 25 15.38 -13.65 -3.00
C LEU A 25 14.54 -14.17 -4.18
N ARG A 26 13.48 -13.43 -4.57
CA ARG A 26 12.66 -13.81 -5.71
C ARG A 26 13.38 -13.69 -7.03
N VAL A 27 14.10 -12.58 -7.27
CA VAL A 27 14.91 -12.40 -8.46
C VAL A 27 15.99 -13.48 -8.53
N TRP A 28 16.67 -13.77 -7.41
CA TRP A 28 17.66 -14.83 -7.34
C TRP A 28 17.07 -16.20 -7.67
N SER A 29 15.91 -16.54 -7.10
CA SER A 29 15.19 -17.79 -7.41
C SER A 29 14.81 -17.88 -8.90
N ARG A 30 14.31 -16.79 -9.50
CA ARG A 30 13.92 -16.77 -10.91
C ARG A 30 15.10 -16.84 -11.87
N VAL A 31 16.19 -16.13 -11.58
CA VAL A 31 17.42 -16.11 -12.39
C VAL A 31 18.14 -17.45 -12.32
N ASN A 32 18.26 -18.02 -11.12
CA ASN A 32 19.18 -19.13 -10.87
C ASN A 32 18.52 -20.51 -10.81
N ILE A 33 17.22 -20.59 -10.54
CA ILE A 33 16.48 -21.87 -10.47
C ILE A 33 15.55 -22.01 -11.68
N SER A 34 14.75 -20.98 -11.96
CA SER A 34 13.69 -21.07 -12.97
C SER A 34 14.11 -20.67 -14.38
N HIS A 35 15.19 -19.88 -14.53
CA HIS A 35 15.67 -19.28 -15.79
C HIS A 35 14.58 -18.68 -16.68
N ASN A 36 13.49 -18.18 -16.10
CA ASN A 36 12.34 -17.67 -16.84
C ASN A 36 11.94 -16.31 -16.29
N PHE A 37 12.22 -15.25 -17.06
CA PHE A 37 11.81 -13.89 -16.76
C PHE A 37 10.47 -13.60 -17.41
N ALA A 38 9.46 -13.30 -16.60
CA ALA A 38 8.14 -12.95 -17.06
C ALA A 38 7.88 -11.44 -16.97
N ALA A 39 6.87 -10.94 -17.68
CA ALA A 39 6.43 -9.55 -17.56
C ALA A 39 6.06 -9.16 -16.12
N GLU A 40 5.63 -10.14 -15.32
CA GLU A 40 5.35 -9.99 -13.88
C GLU A 40 6.57 -9.46 -13.10
N ASP A 41 7.79 -9.89 -13.46
CA ASP A 41 9.02 -9.50 -12.76
C ASP A 41 9.39 -8.03 -13.04
N ILE A 42 9.12 -7.53 -14.26
CA ILE A 42 9.34 -6.13 -14.64
C ILE A 42 8.40 -5.21 -13.85
N VAL A 43 7.11 -5.57 -13.77
CA VAL A 43 6.12 -4.82 -13.01
C VAL A 43 6.50 -4.74 -11.52
N MET A 44 7.08 -5.82 -10.98
CA MET A 44 7.55 -5.87 -9.60
C MET A 44 8.73 -4.93 -9.35
N ILE A 45 9.71 -4.88 -10.26
CA ILE A 45 10.87 -3.97 -10.17
C ILE A 45 10.42 -2.51 -10.29
N ILE A 46 9.51 -2.19 -11.21
CA ILE A 46 8.94 -0.84 -11.36
C ILE A 46 8.21 -0.41 -10.09
N SER A 47 7.44 -1.33 -9.49
CA SER A 47 6.71 -1.08 -8.25
C SER A 47 7.67 -0.79 -7.08
N LEU A 48 8.81 -1.48 -6.99
CA LEU A 48 9.83 -1.20 -5.99
C LEU A 48 10.41 0.21 -6.14
N LEU A 49 10.69 0.65 -7.38
CA LEU A 49 11.22 1.98 -7.63
C LEU A 49 10.25 3.08 -7.16
N PHE A 50 8.95 2.90 -7.41
CA PHE A 50 7.91 3.80 -6.91
C PHE A 50 7.81 3.79 -5.38
N PHE A 51 7.88 2.62 -4.75
CA PHE A 51 7.84 2.49 -3.30
C PHE A 51 9.02 3.19 -2.61
N VAL A 52 10.23 3.09 -3.18
CA VAL A 52 11.41 3.81 -2.68
C VAL A 52 11.23 5.32 -2.81
N ALA A 53 10.68 5.79 -3.93
CA ALA A 53 10.41 7.22 -4.14
C ALA A 53 9.38 7.76 -3.13
N GLU A 54 8.29 7.03 -2.89
CA GLU A 54 7.28 7.39 -1.89
C GLU A 54 7.89 7.45 -0.48
N ALA A 55 8.72 6.45 -0.12
CA ALA A 55 9.41 6.42 1.16
C ALA A 55 10.36 7.62 1.34
N ALA A 56 11.11 7.99 0.30
CA ALA A 56 12.01 9.15 0.32
C ALA A 56 11.24 10.47 0.48
N ILE A 57 10.10 10.62 -0.20
CA ILE A 57 9.22 11.79 -0.08
C ILE A 57 8.67 11.89 1.35
N SER A 58 8.16 10.79 1.91
CA SER A 58 7.63 10.74 3.28
C SER A 58 8.68 11.17 4.32
N LEU A 59 9.92 10.67 4.19
CA LEU A 59 11.04 11.06 5.06
C LEU A 59 11.41 12.54 4.89
N SER A 60 11.38 13.05 3.66
CA SER A 60 11.66 14.45 3.36
C SER A 60 10.61 15.38 3.95
N LEU A 61 9.33 15.00 3.90
CA LEU A 61 8.22 15.75 4.49
C LEU A 61 8.32 15.81 6.02
N LEU A 62 8.71 14.71 6.68
CA LEU A 62 8.97 14.68 8.12
C LEU A 62 10.13 15.60 8.52
N ARG A 63 11.21 15.63 7.72
CA ARG A 63 12.35 16.53 7.95
C ARG A 63 11.99 18.00 7.80
N HIS A 64 11.07 18.34 6.89
CA HIS A 64 10.59 19.71 6.65
C HIS A 64 9.44 20.13 7.60
N GLY A 65 9.08 19.30 8.58
CA GLY A 65 8.23 19.72 9.71
C GLY A 65 6.74 19.39 9.59
N LEU A 66 6.34 18.46 8.73
CA LEU A 66 4.99 17.89 8.79
C LEU A 66 4.75 17.27 10.19
N GLY A 67 3.83 17.85 10.96
CA GLY A 67 3.47 17.38 12.31
C GLY A 67 3.56 18.43 13.43
N LYS A 68 4.11 19.63 13.19
CA LYS A 68 4.15 20.72 14.20
C LYS A 68 2.78 21.30 14.58
N HIS A 69 1.72 21.06 13.79
CA HIS A 69 0.36 21.56 14.01
C HIS A 69 -0.70 20.48 14.27
N VAL A 70 -0.29 19.26 14.68
CA VAL A 70 -1.22 18.18 15.05
C VAL A 70 -1.07 17.87 16.55
N SER A 71 -1.07 18.91 17.37
CA SER A 71 -1.18 18.79 18.82
C SER A 71 -2.64 18.67 19.21
N GLY A 72 -3.19 17.46 19.17
CA GLY A 72 -4.57 17.25 19.64
C GLY A 72 -5.27 15.94 19.28
N VAL A 73 -4.56 14.82 19.08
CA VAL A 73 -5.23 13.51 18.97
C VAL A 73 -4.57 12.51 19.91
N GLN A 74 -5.36 12.08 20.90
CA GLN A 74 -5.04 11.16 21.97
C GLN A 74 -5.20 9.70 21.48
N SER A 75 -4.11 8.94 21.57
CA SER A 75 -3.95 7.48 21.80
C SER A 75 -4.80 6.42 21.06
N GLU A 76 -4.12 5.62 20.22
CA GLU A 76 -4.09 4.15 20.35
C GLU A 76 -2.65 3.61 20.29
N GLN A 77 -2.45 2.49 20.99
CA GLN A 77 -1.22 2.01 21.65
C GLN A 77 -0.41 1.00 20.80
N PRO A 78 0.85 0.67 21.18
CA PRO A 78 1.71 -0.35 20.55
C PRO A 78 1.13 -1.79 20.40
N ILE A 79 -0.07 -2.06 20.93
CA ILE A 79 -0.72 -3.38 21.02
C ILE A 79 -1.50 -3.74 19.74
N VAL A 80 -1.99 -2.76 18.98
CA VAL A 80 -2.85 -3.00 17.79
C VAL A 80 -2.06 -3.48 16.56
N VAL A 81 -0.76 -3.25 16.49
CA VAL A 81 0.07 -3.70 15.36
C VAL A 81 0.57 -5.14 15.54
N ILE A 82 0.70 -5.62 16.78
CA ILE A 82 0.97 -7.03 17.07
C ILE A 82 -0.17 -7.92 16.48
N LEU A 83 -1.42 -7.41 16.45
CA LEU A 83 -2.54 -8.04 15.75
C LEU A 83 -2.34 -8.15 14.22
N LYS A 84 -1.68 -7.17 13.58
CA LYS A 84 -1.32 -7.24 12.14
C LYS A 84 -0.25 -8.30 11.86
N ILE A 85 0.70 -8.50 12.77
CA ILE A 85 1.73 -9.55 12.66
C ILE A 85 1.11 -10.96 12.71
N SER A 86 0.01 -11.14 13.46
CA SER A 86 -0.72 -12.42 13.51
C SER A 86 -1.48 -12.75 12.21
N ILE A 87 -1.90 -11.73 11.45
CA ILE A 87 -2.54 -11.88 10.13
C ILE A 87 -1.49 -12.24 9.05
N LEU A 88 -0.28 -11.68 9.18
CA LEU A 88 0.89 -11.98 8.35
C LEU A 88 1.31 -13.46 8.39
N LEU A 89 0.99 -14.21 9.46
CA LEU A 89 1.29 -15.64 9.57
C LEU A 89 0.22 -16.56 8.95
N PHE A 90 -1.04 -16.12 8.90
CA PHE A 90 -2.15 -16.89 8.35
C PHE A 90 -2.14 -16.93 6.81
N TYR A 91 -1.64 -15.88 6.16
CA TYR A 91 -1.54 -15.76 4.70
C TYR A 91 -0.45 -16.63 4.05
N LEU A 92 0.63 -16.91 4.78
CA LEU A 92 1.81 -17.61 4.27
C LEU A 92 1.58 -19.09 3.91
N LYS A 93 0.41 -19.66 4.23
CA LYS A 93 0.18 -21.11 4.05
C LYS A 93 -0.76 -21.49 2.90
N THR A 94 -1.33 -20.53 2.16
CA THR A 94 -2.52 -20.77 1.33
C THR A 94 -2.31 -20.58 -0.19
N PHE A 95 -1.83 -21.65 -0.84
CA PHE A 95 -2.20 -22.24 -2.13
C PHE A 95 -2.32 -21.46 -3.48
N VAL A 96 -1.74 -22.08 -4.53
CA VAL A 96 -1.60 -21.65 -5.94
C VAL A 96 -2.58 -22.42 -6.86
N ILE A 97 -3.62 -21.81 -7.46
CA ILE A 97 -4.52 -22.46 -8.45
C ILE A 97 -5.11 -21.47 -9.50
N LYS A 98 -5.28 -21.91 -10.76
CA LYS A 98 -5.50 -21.13 -12.00
C LYS A 98 -6.88 -20.45 -12.23
N ALA A 99 -7.96 -20.83 -11.53
CA ALA A 99 -9.30 -20.22 -11.71
C ALA A 99 -9.40 -18.78 -11.15
N ALA A 100 -8.42 -18.37 -10.34
CA ALA A 100 -8.30 -17.03 -9.78
C ALA A 100 -8.01 -15.93 -10.83
N SER A 101 -7.59 -16.29 -12.05
CA SER A 101 -7.03 -15.35 -13.02
C SER A 101 -8.00 -14.24 -13.48
N ILE A 102 -9.28 -14.56 -13.73
CA ILE A 102 -10.26 -13.55 -14.20
C ILE A 102 -10.61 -12.56 -13.09
N THR A 103 -10.84 -13.05 -11.87
CA THR A 103 -11.15 -12.16 -10.73
C THR A 103 -9.95 -11.31 -10.34
N ILE A 104 -8.73 -11.86 -10.43
CA ILE A 104 -7.49 -11.09 -10.25
C ILE A 104 -7.41 -9.98 -11.30
N MET A 105 -7.72 -10.25 -12.57
CA MET A 105 -7.72 -9.24 -13.62
C MET A 105 -8.72 -8.10 -13.34
N ILE A 106 -9.93 -8.42 -12.86
CA ILE A 106 -10.93 -7.42 -12.46
C ILE A 106 -10.43 -6.57 -11.29
N LEU A 107 -9.85 -7.20 -10.26
CA LEU A 107 -9.29 -6.49 -9.10
C LEU A 107 -8.14 -5.58 -9.49
N ILE A 108 -7.26 -5.98 -10.43
CA ILE A 108 -6.18 -5.15 -10.95
C ILE A 108 -6.73 -3.90 -11.64
N VAL A 109 -7.75 -4.05 -12.50
CA VAL A 109 -8.37 -2.91 -13.22
C VAL A 109 -9.00 -1.93 -12.24
N ILE A 110 -9.81 -2.42 -11.29
CA ILE A 110 -10.42 -1.59 -10.25
C ILE A 110 -9.34 -0.87 -9.45
N THR A 111 -8.27 -1.59 -9.10
CA THR A 111 -7.16 -1.05 -8.30
C THR A 111 -6.44 0.09 -8.99
N THR A 112 -6.17 -0.09 -10.27
CA THR A 112 -5.50 0.91 -11.11
C THR A 112 -6.36 2.18 -11.23
N ILE A 113 -7.66 2.02 -11.49
CA ILE A 113 -8.59 3.15 -11.67
C ILE A 113 -8.71 3.99 -10.40
N TYR A 114 -8.96 3.37 -9.23
CA TYR A 114 -9.11 4.16 -8.00
C TYR A 114 -7.79 4.82 -7.58
N THR A 115 -6.64 4.18 -7.83
CA THR A 115 -5.33 4.74 -7.50
C THR A 115 -5.07 6.01 -8.31
N ILE A 116 -5.36 5.97 -9.62
CA ILE A 116 -5.26 7.16 -10.48
C ILE A 116 -6.21 8.26 -10.02
N ALA A 117 -7.46 7.93 -9.69
CA ALA A 117 -8.44 8.89 -9.20
C ALA A 117 -8.00 9.57 -7.89
N CYS A 118 -7.48 8.80 -6.93
CA CYS A 118 -6.97 9.33 -5.67
C CYS A 118 -5.72 10.19 -5.89
N ALA A 119 -4.82 9.78 -6.78
CA ALA A 119 -3.64 10.58 -7.14
C ALA A 119 -4.04 11.93 -7.72
N LEU A 120 -5.01 11.97 -8.64
CA LEU A 120 -5.53 13.22 -9.19
C LEU A 120 -6.20 14.08 -8.12
N ALA A 121 -6.95 13.50 -7.20
CA ALA A 121 -7.57 14.23 -6.08
C ALA A 121 -6.54 14.83 -5.11
N LEU A 122 -5.38 14.20 -4.95
CA LEU A 122 -4.28 14.71 -4.12
C LEU A 122 -3.41 15.76 -4.84
N ILE A 123 -3.25 15.63 -6.16
CA ILE A 123 -2.53 16.61 -7.00
C ILE A 123 -3.36 17.89 -7.18
N PHE A 124 -4.68 17.74 -7.37
CA PHE A 124 -5.63 18.84 -7.55
C PHE A 124 -6.62 18.90 -6.36
N PRO A 125 -6.14 19.20 -5.14
CA PRO A 125 -7.00 19.14 -3.96
C PRO A 125 -8.00 20.28 -3.87
N CYS A 126 -7.85 21.34 -4.67
CA CYS A 126 -8.70 22.53 -4.61
C CYS A 126 -9.16 22.96 -6.00
N HIS A 127 -10.39 23.46 -6.08
CA HIS A 127 -10.90 24.19 -7.23
C HIS A 127 -11.19 25.65 -6.82
N PRO A 128 -10.40 26.64 -7.28
CA PRO A 128 -9.27 26.55 -8.21
C PRO A 128 -7.95 26.05 -7.56
N LEU A 129 -7.07 25.44 -8.36
CA LEU A 129 -5.78 24.89 -7.92
C LEU A 129 -4.89 25.94 -7.21
N ALA A 130 -4.98 27.20 -7.64
CA ALA A 130 -4.21 28.31 -7.09
C ALA A 130 -4.39 28.49 -5.58
N ARG A 131 -5.55 28.08 -5.04
CA ARG A 131 -5.82 28.14 -3.59
C ARG A 131 -4.94 27.19 -2.77
N SER A 132 -4.32 26.18 -3.39
CA SER A 132 -3.43 25.24 -2.72
C SER A 132 -2.12 25.90 -2.27
N TRP A 133 -1.62 26.91 -3.00
CA TRP A 133 -0.38 27.63 -2.68
C TRP A 133 -0.58 29.10 -2.30
N ASP A 134 -1.68 29.73 -2.72
CA ASP A 134 -2.02 31.10 -2.35
C ASP A 134 -3.24 31.14 -1.42
N LEU A 135 -2.95 31.28 -0.13
CA LEU A 135 -3.95 31.34 0.95
C LEU A 135 -4.80 32.62 0.92
N ARG A 136 -4.48 33.60 0.06
CA ARG A 136 -5.24 34.85 -0.07
C ARG A 136 -6.54 34.68 -0.85
N ILE A 137 -6.69 33.59 -1.60
CA ILE A 137 -7.86 33.30 -2.42
C ILE A 137 -8.98 32.69 -1.54
N VAL A 138 -10.01 33.48 -1.24
CA VAL A 138 -11.11 33.08 -0.33
C VAL A 138 -12.21 32.28 -1.05
N HIS A 139 -12.31 32.41 -2.38
CA HIS A 139 -13.32 31.72 -3.20
C HIS A 139 -12.88 30.31 -3.63
N GLY A 140 -13.82 29.37 -3.70
CA GLY A 140 -13.58 27.97 -4.06
C GLY A 140 -13.75 26.98 -2.89
N TYR A 141 -13.54 25.71 -3.17
CA TYR A 141 -13.57 24.64 -2.18
C TYR A 141 -12.36 23.71 -2.33
N CYS A 142 -11.96 23.08 -1.23
CA CYS A 142 -10.87 22.11 -1.21
C CYS A 142 -11.37 20.79 -0.63
N ILE A 143 -10.88 19.68 -1.19
CA ILE A 143 -11.15 18.35 -0.69
C ILE A 143 -10.42 18.12 0.64
N ASN A 144 -11.06 17.37 1.54
CA ASN A 144 -10.43 16.96 2.78
C ASN A 144 -9.40 15.85 2.50
N ARG A 145 -8.11 16.18 2.62
CA ARG A 145 -7.01 15.24 2.38
C ARG A 145 -7.07 14.00 3.29
N PHE A 146 -7.47 14.18 4.55
CA PHE A 146 -7.61 13.06 5.48
C PHE A 146 -8.71 12.10 5.03
N ALA A 147 -9.83 12.61 4.51
CA ALA A 147 -10.90 11.77 3.98
C ALA A 147 -10.43 10.92 2.78
N VAL A 148 -9.62 11.52 1.88
CA VAL A 148 -9.01 10.79 0.75
C VAL A 148 -8.05 9.72 1.24
N TYR A 149 -7.19 10.02 2.21
CA TYR A 149 -6.27 9.04 2.79
C TYR A 149 -7.01 7.88 3.48
N TYR A 150 -8.04 8.16 4.28
CA TYR A 150 -8.84 7.11 4.92
C TYR A 150 -9.59 6.24 3.91
N ALA A 151 -10.14 6.84 2.85
CA ALA A 151 -10.77 6.09 1.77
C ALA A 151 -9.76 5.18 1.07
N GLN A 152 -8.56 5.68 0.78
CA GLN A 152 -7.50 4.90 0.16
C GLN A 152 -7.03 3.74 1.07
N CYS A 153 -6.88 3.96 2.37
CA CYS A 153 -6.58 2.90 3.33
C CYS A 153 -7.68 1.84 3.38
N GLY A 154 -8.95 2.26 3.41
CA GLY A 154 -10.10 1.34 3.44
C GLY A 154 -10.20 0.50 2.18
N LEU A 155 -10.02 1.10 1.00
CA LEU A 155 -10.04 0.40 -0.29
C LEU A 155 -8.87 -0.58 -0.42
N ASN A 156 -7.65 -0.17 -0.04
CA ASN A 156 -6.50 -1.08 -0.04
C ASN A 156 -6.75 -2.31 0.85
N LEU A 157 -7.26 -2.09 2.07
CA LEU A 157 -7.60 -3.18 2.99
C LEU A 157 -8.68 -4.10 2.41
N PHE A 158 -9.70 -3.53 1.75
CA PHE A 158 -10.75 -4.32 1.11
C PHE A 158 -10.19 -5.20 -0.02
N ILE A 159 -9.30 -4.66 -0.86
CA ILE A 159 -8.64 -5.42 -1.93
C ILE A 159 -7.79 -6.55 -1.35
N ASP A 160 -7.04 -6.29 -0.28
CA ASP A 160 -6.29 -7.33 0.43
C ASP A 160 -7.23 -8.45 0.90
N LEU A 161 -8.34 -8.12 1.57
CA LEU A 161 -9.32 -9.12 2.02
C LEU A 161 -9.98 -9.87 0.86
N ALA A 162 -10.29 -9.19 -0.25
CA ALA A 162 -10.84 -9.83 -1.44
C ALA A 162 -9.83 -10.85 -2.03
N LEU A 163 -8.55 -10.51 -2.05
CA LEU A 163 -7.47 -11.41 -2.46
C LEU A 163 -7.28 -12.59 -1.49
N LEU A 164 -7.47 -12.40 -0.17
CA LEU A 164 -7.49 -13.50 0.81
C LEU A 164 -8.61 -14.50 0.50
N ILE A 165 -9.80 -13.97 0.24
CA ILE A 165 -11.03 -14.77 0.16
C ILE A 165 -11.08 -15.52 -1.17
N LEU A 166 -10.54 -14.94 -2.23
CA LEU A 166 -10.58 -15.49 -3.58
C LEU A 166 -10.15 -16.98 -3.69
N PRO A 167 -9.04 -17.45 -3.10
CA PRO A 167 -8.63 -18.84 -3.18
C PRO A 167 -9.43 -19.81 -2.28
N LEU A 168 -10.13 -19.34 -1.23
CA LEU A 168 -10.77 -20.22 -0.24
C LEU A 168 -11.87 -21.12 -0.82
N PRO A 169 -12.83 -20.62 -1.63
CA PRO A 169 -13.88 -21.45 -2.22
C PRO A 169 -13.34 -22.48 -3.23
N LEU A 170 -12.21 -22.17 -3.86
CA LEU A 170 -11.59 -23.04 -4.86
C LEU A 170 -10.92 -24.25 -4.21
N ILE A 171 -10.29 -24.06 -3.04
CA ILE A 171 -9.67 -25.12 -2.25
C ILE A 171 -10.73 -26.09 -1.71
N TRP A 172 -11.90 -25.59 -1.28
CA TRP A 172 -12.99 -26.43 -0.77
C TRP A 172 -13.63 -27.33 -1.85
N ARG A 173 -13.42 -27.03 -3.13
CA ARG A 173 -13.92 -27.85 -4.24
C ARG A 173 -12.91 -28.90 -4.74
N LEU A 174 -11.67 -28.89 -4.24
CA LEU A 174 -10.70 -29.96 -4.54
C LEU A 174 -10.93 -31.15 -3.61
N LYS A 175 -11.57 -32.21 -4.14
CA LYS A 175 -11.51 -33.55 -3.54
C LYS A 175 -10.09 -34.07 -3.72
N VAL A 176 -9.32 -34.16 -2.63
CA VAL A 176 -8.10 -34.96 -2.58
C VAL A 176 -8.53 -36.44 -2.64
N PRO A 177 -8.17 -37.21 -3.67
CA PRO A 177 -8.37 -38.66 -3.64
C PRO A 177 -7.49 -39.25 -2.53
N ALA A 178 -8.10 -40.12 -1.71
CA ALA A 178 -7.43 -40.86 -0.64
C ALA A 178 -6.43 -41.88 -1.20
#